data_AF-A0A3C1SMQ1-F1
#
_entry.id   AF-A0A3C1SMQ1-F1
#
_cell.length_a   1.000
_cell.length_b   1.000
_cell.length_c   1.000
_cell.angle_alpha   90.00
_cell.angle_beta   90.00
_cell.angle_gamma   90.00
#
_symmetry.space_group_name_H-M   'P 1'
#
loop_
_entity.id
_entity.type
_entity.pdbx_description
1 polymer ?
#
loop_
_entity_poly.entity_id
_entity_poly.type
_entity_poly.pdbx_seq_one_letter_code
_entity_poly.pdbx_strand_id
1 'polypeptide(L)'
;IVGRIKRGYRALAVMEQRLATHDYLAGERLTIADIALYPYTHTAPDAGFDLGRFPGVRAWLARLEAQPRWLTMAALATSHGSLLSWSKRVLHGL
;
A
#
# COMPACT_ATOMS: atom_id res chain seq x y z
N ILE A 1 -25.48 5.70 -1.37
CA ILE A 1 -24.02 5.86 -1.64
C ILE A 1 -23.35 6.81 -0.63
N VAL A 2 -23.96 7.95 -0.29
CA VAL A 2 -23.46 8.96 0.67
C VAL A 2 -23.02 8.39 2.04
N GLY A 3 -23.77 7.46 2.62
CA GLY A 3 -23.43 6.89 3.94
C GLY A 3 -22.10 6.11 3.98
N ARG A 4 -21.64 5.56 2.85
CA ARG A 4 -20.36 4.82 2.76
C ARG A 4 -19.16 5.76 2.80
N ILE A 5 -19.23 6.88 2.06
CA ILE A 5 -18.18 7.91 2.03
C ILE A 5 -17.98 8.52 3.41
N LYS A 6 -19.06 8.87 4.12
CA LYS A 6 -18.97 9.40 5.49
C LYS A 6 -18.26 8.43 6.44
N ARG A 7 -18.53 7.13 6.33
CA ARG A 7 -17.84 6.12 7.15
C ARG A 7 -16.37 5.98 6.79
N GLY A 8 -16.02 6.03 5.51
CA GLY A 8 -14.62 6.02 5.06
C GLY A 8 -13.83 7.19 5.63
N TYR A 9 -14.37 8.41 5.57
CA TYR A 9 -13.72 9.58 6.17
C TYR A 9 -13.58 9.47 7.69
N ARG A 10 -14.53 8.84 8.40
CA ARG A 10 -14.36 8.57 9.83
C ARG A 10 -13.25 7.56 10.10
N ALA A 11 -13.12 6.52 9.28
CA ALA A 11 -12.04 5.55 9.42
C ALA A 11 -10.67 6.23 9.19
N LEU A 12 -10.54 7.05 8.14
CA LEU A 12 -9.33 7.85 7.88
C LEU A 12 -9.02 8.80 9.03
N ALA A 13 -10.02 9.44 9.64
CA ALA A 13 -9.82 10.31 10.79
C ALA A 13 -9.29 9.55 12.03
N VAL A 14 -9.75 8.32 12.25
CA VAL A 14 -9.23 7.46 13.34
C VAL A 14 -7.77 7.08 13.06
N MET A 15 -7.44 6.72 11.82
CA MET A 15 -6.06 6.44 11.43
C MET A 15 -5.17 7.67 11.64
N GLU A 16 -5.62 8.85 11.20
CA GLU A 16 -4.90 10.10 11.35
C GLU A 16 -4.61 10.44 12.81
N GLN A 17 -5.61 10.27 13.71
CA GLN A 17 -5.41 10.51 15.13
C GLN A 17 -4.30 9.63 15.72
N ARG A 18 -4.23 8.35 15.31
CA ARG A 18 -3.16 7.44 15.71
C ARG A 18 -1.81 7.90 15.14
N LEU A 19 -1.77 8.18 13.84
CA LEU A 19 -0.56 8.50 13.09
C LEU A 19 -0.01 9.91 13.35
N ALA A 20 -0.79 10.77 14.03
CA ALA A 20 -0.31 12.06 14.51
C ALA A 20 0.79 11.93 15.58
N THR A 21 0.84 10.80 16.28
CA THR A 21 1.79 10.58 17.39
C THR A 21 2.59 9.28 17.28
N HIS A 22 2.30 8.45 16.27
CA HIS A 22 2.94 7.14 16.07
C HIS A 22 3.31 6.94 14.60
N ASP A 23 4.40 6.22 14.37
CA ASP A 23 4.85 5.89 13.01
C ASP A 23 4.01 4.79 12.33
N TYR A 24 3.35 3.93 13.12
CA TYR A 24 2.61 2.74 12.67
C TYR A 24 1.25 2.62 13.36
N LEU A 25 0.34 1.88 12.73
CA LEU A 25 -1.05 1.75 13.20
C LEU A 25 -1.17 0.92 14.48
N ALA A 26 -0.23 -0.01 14.73
CA ALA A 26 -0.20 -0.84 15.93
C ALA A 26 1.23 -0.98 16.46
N GLY A 27 1.42 -0.77 17.76
CA GLY A 27 2.74 -0.83 18.39
C GLY A 27 3.69 0.28 17.91
N GLU A 28 4.99 -0.01 17.95
CA GLU A 28 6.10 0.92 17.64
C GLU A 28 6.90 0.52 16.39
N ARG A 29 6.47 -0.53 15.68
CA ARG A 29 7.12 -1.03 14.46
C ARG A 29 6.09 -1.45 13.43
N LEU A 30 6.53 -1.70 12.20
CA LEU A 30 5.69 -2.26 11.14
C LEU A 30 5.01 -3.56 11.60
N THR A 31 3.69 -3.65 11.41
CA THR A 31 2.90 -4.85 11.76
C THR A 31 1.98 -5.29 10.62
N ILE A 32 1.28 -6.41 10.84
CA ILE A 32 0.24 -6.89 9.93
C ILE A 32 -0.91 -5.88 9.77
N ALA A 33 -1.18 -5.02 10.78
CA ALA A 33 -2.21 -3.99 10.67
C ALA A 33 -1.87 -2.98 9.57
N ASP A 34 -0.60 -2.61 9.46
CA ASP A 34 -0.12 -1.68 8.44
C ASP A 34 -0.21 -2.29 7.04
N ILE A 35 0.27 -3.53 6.90
CA ILE A 35 0.25 -4.27 5.63
C ILE A 35 -1.19 -4.47 5.15
N ALA A 36 -2.11 -4.82 6.06
CA ALA A 36 -3.51 -5.06 5.72
C ALA A 36 -4.25 -3.79 5.29
N LEU A 37 -3.94 -2.64 5.90
CA LEU A 37 -4.63 -1.37 5.62
C LEU A 37 -3.99 -0.57 4.48
N TYR A 38 -2.72 -0.81 4.15
CA TYR A 38 -2.03 -0.12 3.05
C TYR A 38 -2.82 -0.13 1.73
N PRO A 39 -3.20 -1.28 1.13
CA PRO A 39 -3.74 -1.30 -0.22
C PRO A 39 -5.04 -0.51 -0.35
N TYR A 40 -5.91 -0.62 0.66
CA TYR A 40 -7.19 0.10 0.70
C TYR A 40 -7.01 1.60 0.90
N THR A 41 -5.98 1.98 1.66
CA THR A 41 -5.73 3.39 1.97
C THR A 41 -5.01 4.07 0.82
N HIS A 42 -4.00 3.42 0.24
CA HIS A 42 -3.25 3.92 -0.92
C HIS A 42 -4.17 4.13 -2.15
N THR A 43 -5.14 3.25 -2.37
CA THR A 43 -6.12 3.35 -3.48
C THR A 43 -7.39 4.14 -3.12
N ALA A 44 -7.49 4.70 -1.92
CA ALA A 44 -8.65 5.49 -1.52
C ALA A 44 -8.97 6.68 -2.47
N PRO A 45 -7.99 7.36 -3.09
CA PRO A 45 -8.28 8.38 -4.11
C PRO A 45 -9.11 7.86 -5.28
N ASP A 46 -8.92 6.61 -5.71
CA ASP A 46 -9.70 5.99 -6.79
C ASP A 46 -11.19 5.85 -6.42
N ALA A 47 -11.48 5.78 -5.12
CA ALA A 47 -12.84 5.77 -4.56
C ALA A 47 -13.36 7.19 -4.23
N GLY A 48 -12.63 8.25 -4.60
CA GLY A 48 -13.02 9.65 -4.39
C GLY A 48 -12.69 10.22 -3.01
N PHE A 49 -11.77 9.61 -2.27
CA PHE A 49 -11.30 10.16 -0.99
C PHE A 49 -10.14 11.14 -1.20
N ASP A 50 -10.24 12.30 -0.57
CA ASP A 50 -9.17 13.29 -0.55
C ASP A 50 -8.22 13.03 0.63
N LEU A 51 -7.07 12.40 0.35
CA LEU A 51 -6.02 12.14 1.34
C LEU A 51 -5.20 13.38 1.70
N GLY A 52 -5.34 14.51 1.00
CA GLY A 52 -4.64 15.76 1.31
C GLY A 52 -4.94 16.28 2.72
N ARG A 53 -6.06 15.85 3.30
CA ARG A 53 -6.54 16.21 4.65
C ARG A 53 -5.89 15.42 5.78
N PHE A 54 -5.11 14.38 5.46
CA PHE A 54 -4.60 13.41 6.42
C PHE A 54 -3.06 13.29 6.30
N PRO A 55 -2.30 14.27 6.82
CA PRO A 55 -0.85 14.29 6.69
C PRO A 55 -0.17 13.10 7.37
N GLY A 56 -0.66 12.63 8.52
CA GLY A 56 -0.16 11.42 9.20
C GLY A 56 -0.36 10.17 8.36
N VAL A 57 -1.55 10.01 7.75
CA VAL A 57 -1.84 8.92 6.80
C VAL A 57 -0.89 8.97 5.59
N ARG A 58 -0.66 10.15 5.01
CA ARG A 58 0.26 10.30 3.87
C ARG A 58 1.71 9.97 4.23
N ALA A 59 2.18 10.42 5.39
CA ALA A 59 3.52 10.09 5.88
C ALA A 59 3.67 8.58 6.13
N TRP A 60 2.64 7.94 6.67
CA TRP A 60 2.60 6.50 6.86
C TRP A 60 2.64 5.72 5.54
N LEU A 61 1.87 6.11 4.53
CA LEU A 61 1.95 5.51 3.19
C LEU A 61 3.37 5.58 2.62
N ALA A 62 3.99 6.77 2.66
CA ALA A 62 5.35 6.96 2.18
C ALA A 62 6.38 6.10 2.97
N ARG A 63 6.20 5.95 4.28
CA ARG A 63 7.05 5.09 5.13
C ARG A 63 6.95 3.61 4.73
N LEU A 64 5.77 3.14 4.35
CA LEU A 64 5.57 1.76 3.88
C LEU A 64 6.19 1.51 2.51
N GLU A 65 6.05 2.47 1.60
CA GLU A 65 6.67 2.41 0.27
C GLU A 65 8.21 2.45 0.34
N ALA A 66 8.77 3.03 1.40
CA ALA A 66 10.22 3.08 1.65
C ALA A 66 10.80 1.78 2.27
N GLN A 67 9.98 0.77 2.58
CA GLN A 67 10.49 -0.44 3.23
C GLN A 67 11.41 -1.26 2.30
N PRO A 68 12.48 -1.87 2.83
CA PRO A 68 13.28 -2.83 2.06
C PRO A 68 12.39 -3.96 1.55
N ARG A 69 12.50 -4.27 0.25
CA ARG A 69 11.65 -5.25 -0.48
C ARG A 69 10.20 -4.78 -0.70
N TRP A 70 9.93 -3.49 -0.59
CA TRP A 70 8.76 -2.92 -1.23
C TRP A 70 8.86 -3.15 -2.75
N LEU A 71 7.88 -3.83 -3.33
CA LEU A 71 7.85 -4.13 -4.75
C LEU A 71 6.59 -3.54 -5.36
N THR A 72 6.76 -2.75 -6.40
CA THR A 72 5.64 -2.33 -7.24
C THR A 72 5.13 -3.53 -8.04
N MET A 73 3.87 -3.48 -8.49
CA MET A 73 3.34 -4.49 -9.41
C MET A 73 4.18 -4.61 -10.68
N ALA A 74 4.74 -3.49 -11.16
CA ALA A 74 5.67 -3.47 -12.29
C ALA A 74 7.00 -4.21 -11.98
N ALA A 75 7.54 -4.04 -10.77
CA ALA A 75 8.75 -4.76 -10.34
C ALA A 75 8.51 -6.27 -10.25
N LEU A 76 7.35 -6.70 -9.76
CA LEU A 76 6.94 -8.11 -9.71
C LEU A 76 6.72 -8.73 -11.10
N ALA A 77 6.18 -7.95 -12.04
CA ALA A 77 6.03 -8.39 -13.43
C ALA A 77 7.39 -8.64 -14.11
N THR A 78 8.41 -7.84 -13.75
CA THR A 78 9.76 -7.93 -14.33
C THR A 78 10.53 -9.14 -13.81
N SER A 79 10.37 -9.52 -12.54
CA SER A 79 11.04 -10.69 -11.95
C SER A 79 10.51 -12.04 -12.46
N HIS A 80 9.27 -12.09 -12.98
CA HIS A 80 8.71 -13.29 -13.63
C HIS A 80 9.07 -13.43 -15.12
N GLY A 81 9.84 -12.48 -15.69
CA GLY A 81 10.37 -12.58 -17.06
C GLY A 81 11.35 -13.75 -17.28
N SER A 82 11.80 -14.41 -16.20
CA SER A 82 12.68 -15.59 -16.30
C SER A 82 11.97 -16.81 -16.87
N LEU A 83 10.65 -16.96 -16.68
CA LEU A 83 9.88 -18.12 -17.14
C LEU A 83 9.75 -18.18 -18.67
N LEU A 84 9.53 -17.03 -19.31
CA LEU A 84 9.48 -16.93 -20.79
C LEU A 84 10.89 -17.09 -21.42
N SER A 85 11.93 -16.67 -20.71
CA SER A 85 13.32 -16.86 -21.17
C SER A 85 13.80 -18.32 -21.00
N TRP A 86 13.34 -19.00 -19.95
CA TRP A 86 13.63 -20.41 -19.69
C TRP A 86 12.87 -21.30 -20.67
N SER A 87 11.59 -21.03 -20.95
CA SER A 87 10.81 -21.77 -21.94
C SER A 87 11.40 -21.65 -23.35
N LYS A 88 11.87 -20.45 -23.74
CA LYS A 88 12.56 -20.26 -25.03
C LYS A 88 13.90 -21.01 -25.10
N ARG A 89 14.66 -21.12 -24.00
CA ARG A 89 15.90 -21.92 -23.96
C ARG A 89 15.64 -23.43 -24.03
N VAL A 90 14.65 -23.92 -23.29
CA VAL A 90 14.29 -25.35 -23.26
C VAL A 90 13.68 -25.81 -24.59
N LEU A 91 12.87 -24.98 -25.25
CA LEU A 91 12.19 -25.36 -26.50
C LEU A 91 13.05 -25.17 -27.76
N HIS A 92 14.08 -24.31 -27.73
CA HIS A 92 14.94 -24.05 -28.89
C HIS A 92 16.38 -24.57 -28.76
N GLY A 93 16.72 -25.28 -27.67
CA GLY A 93 17.93 -26.10 -27.57
C GLY A 93 19.25 -25.33 -27.70
N LEU A 94 19.51 -24.39 -26.79
CA LEU A 94 20.86 -23.88 -26.49
C LEU A 94 21.15 -24.04 -25.01
#